data_AF-A0A261FJ64-F1
#
_entry.id   AF-A0A261FJ64-F1
#
_cell.length_a   1.000
_cell.length_b   1.000
_cell.length_c   1.000
_cell.angle_alpha   90.00
_cell.angle_beta   90.00
_cell.angle_gamma   90.00
#
_symmetry.space_group_name_H-M   'P 1'
#
loop_
_entity.id
_entity.type
_entity.pdbx_description
1 polymer ?
#
loop_
_entity_poly.entity_id
_entity_poly.type
_entity_poly.pdbx_seq_one_letter_code
_entity_poly.pdbx_strand_id
1 'polypeptide(L)' 'MNGIEIKTLRDTSSKNTIDTHLKKTSNKLDAKRVVIDNVDNKGMSDEELIRCIKRSRRFKDGMVYIIGKDGQLRRIR' A
#
# COMPACT_ATOMS: atom_id res chain seq x y z
N MET A 1 7.75 -16.25 10.61
CA MET A 1 7.87 -15.59 9.29
C MET A 1 7.28 -14.18 9.38
N ASN A 2 8.11 -13.15 9.13
CA ASN A 2 7.78 -11.73 9.32
C ASN A 2 7.84 -10.96 7.98
N GLY A 3 7.42 -11.58 6.87
CA GLY A 3 7.63 -11.03 5.53
C GLY A 3 7.02 -9.64 5.35
N ILE A 4 7.86 -8.71 4.90
CA ILE A 4 7.50 -7.34 4.54
C ILE A 4 7.67 -7.20 3.03
N GLU A 5 6.65 -6.66 2.37
CA GLU A 5 6.74 -6.25 0.97
C GLU A 5 6.74 -4.71 0.88
N ILE A 6 7.59 -4.15 0.03
CA ILE A 6 7.64 -2.72 -0.23
C ILE A 6 7.20 -2.46 -1.67
N LYS A 7 6.33 -1.46 -1.87
CA LYS A 7 5.82 -0.99 -3.16
C LYS A 7 6.01 0.50 -3.29
N THR A 8 7.00 0.92 -4.07
CA THR A 8 7.19 2.33 -4.42
C THR A 8 6.30 2.69 -5.61
N LEU A 9 5.46 3.71 -5.43
CA LEU A 9 4.60 4.25 -6.47
C LEU A 9 5.36 5.33 -7.25
N ARG A 10 5.19 5.34 -8.58
CA ARG A 10 5.66 6.40 -9.47
C ARG A 10 4.55 6.72 -10.46
N ASP A 11 4.18 8.00 -10.52
CA ASP A 11 3.11 8.55 -11.37
C ASP A 11 1.80 7.71 -11.39
N THR A 12 1.49 7.03 -10.29
CA THR A 12 0.35 6.12 -10.15
C THR A 12 -0.82 6.86 -9.51
N SER A 13 -1.92 6.94 -10.25
CA SER A 13 -3.21 7.50 -9.81
C SER A 13 -4.33 6.45 -9.72
N SER A 14 -4.06 5.22 -10.17
CA SER A 14 -5.08 4.20 -10.38
C SER A 14 -5.38 3.39 -9.11
N LYS A 15 -6.64 3.44 -8.66
CA LYS A 15 -7.15 2.60 -7.56
C LYS A 15 -6.98 1.11 -7.85
N ASN A 16 -7.13 0.71 -9.12
CA ASN A 16 -6.98 -0.68 -9.56
C ASN A 16 -5.54 -1.17 -9.38
N THR A 17 -4.55 -0.28 -9.55
CA THR A 17 -3.14 -0.59 -9.30
C THR A 17 -2.90 -0.88 -7.82
N ILE A 18 -3.45 -0.05 -6.93
CA ILE A 18 -3.36 -0.26 -5.47
C ILE A 18 -4.03 -1.59 -5.07
N ASP A 19 -5.23 -1.88 -5.58
CA ASP A 19 -5.91 -3.15 -5.29
C ASP A 19 -5.11 -4.36 -5.81
N THR A 20 -4.50 -4.23 -6.99
CA THR A 20 -3.65 -5.26 -7.58
C THR A 20 -2.40 -5.50 -6.74
N HIS A 21 -1.76 -4.47 -6.20
CA HIS A 21 -0.62 -4.63 -5.28
C HIS A 21 -1.02 -5.38 -4.02
N LEU A 22 -2.15 -5.02 -3.40
CA LEU A 22 -2.66 -5.71 -2.22
C LEU A 22 -3.03 -7.17 -2.53
N LYS A 23 -3.66 -7.44 -3.68
CA LYS A 23 -3.96 -8.81 -4.15
C LYS A 23 -2.70 -9.64 -4.37
N LYS A 24 -1.68 -9.08 -5.04
CA LYS A 24 -0.41 -9.78 -5.27
C LYS A 24 0.29 -10.08 -3.96
N THR A 25 0.26 -9.15 -3.01
CA THR A 25 0.86 -9.35 -1.69
C THR A 25 0.12 -10.42 -0.89
N SER A 26 -1.22 -10.44 -0.93
CA SER A 26 -2.01 -11.47 -0.23
C SER A 26 -1.79 -12.89 -0.74
N ASN A 27 -1.28 -13.06 -1.96
CA ASN A 27 -1.00 -14.37 -2.53
C ASN A 27 0.36 -14.92 -2.10
N LYS A 28 1.18 -14.14 -1.39
CA LYS A 28 2.48 -14.60 -0.89
C LYS A 28 2.32 -15.20 0.49
N LEU A 29 2.73 -16.46 0.63
CA LEU A 29 2.56 -17.28 1.84
C LEU A 29 3.06 -16.57 3.12
N ASP A 30 4.17 -15.84 3.01
CA ASP A 30 4.87 -15.26 4.16
C ASP A 30 4.65 -13.76 4.37
N ALA A 31 3.89 -13.11 3.47
CA ALA A 31 3.65 -11.68 3.55
C ALA A 31 2.66 -11.37 4.67
N LYS A 32 3.14 -10.69 5.72
CA LYS A 32 2.29 -10.21 6.84
C LYS A 32 2.13 -8.69 6.82
N ARG A 33 3.02 -7.98 6.13
CA ARG A 33 3.03 -6.53 6.05
C ARG A 33 3.32 -6.07 4.63
N VAL A 34 2.68 -4.98 4.22
CA VAL A 34 3.03 -4.24 3.01
C VAL A 34 3.22 -2.76 3.34
N VAL A 35 4.29 -2.18 2.81
CA VAL A 35 4.57 -0.75 2.87
C VAL A 35 4.40 -0.18 1.47
N ILE A 36 3.47 0.76 1.30
CA ILE A 36 3.28 1.48 0.05
C ILE A 36 3.97 2.84 0.19
N ASP A 37 5.06 3.02 -0.54
CA ASP A 37 5.82 4.25 -0.57
C ASP A 37 5.23 5.22 -1.60
N ASN A 38 4.74 6.35 -1.10
CA ASN A 38 4.08 7.39 -1.88
C ASN A 38 4.92 8.68 -1.99
N VAL A 39 6.14 8.73 -1.44
CA VAL A 39 6.93 9.97 -1.30
C VAL A 39 7.02 10.74 -2.62
N ASP A 40 7.52 10.08 -3.66
CA ASP A 40 7.75 10.71 -4.97
C ASP A 40 6.60 10.55 -5.97
N ASN A 41 5.50 9.89 -5.56
CA ASN A 41 4.40 9.58 -6.47
C ASN A 41 3.54 10.80 -6.85
N LYS A 42 3.70 11.38 -8.04
CA LYS A 42 2.90 12.55 -8.45
C LYS A 42 1.44 12.22 -8.80
N GLY A 43 1.11 10.93 -8.95
CA GLY A 43 -0.20 10.50 -9.42
C GLY A 43 -1.31 10.51 -8.37
N MET A 44 -1.00 10.56 -7.06
CA MET A 44 -2.04 10.64 -6.04
C MET A 44 -1.55 11.21 -4.69
N SER A 45 -2.47 11.83 -3.96
CA SER A 45 -2.22 12.29 -2.59
C SER A 45 -2.22 11.14 -1.57
N ASP A 46 -1.68 11.40 -0.38
CA ASP A 46 -1.74 10.42 0.71
C ASP A 46 -3.20 10.10 1.09
N GLU A 47 -4.09 11.09 1.11
CA GLU A 47 -5.52 10.92 1.39
C GLU A 47 -6.21 10.04 0.33
N GLU A 48 -5.86 10.21 -0.93
CA GLU A 48 -6.35 9.37 -2.02
C GLU A 48 -5.90 7.92 -1.87
N LEU A 49 -4.61 7.71 -1.57
CA LEU A 49 -4.05 6.38 -1.32
C LEU A 49 -4.72 5.71 -0.12
N ILE A 50 -4.85 6.43 1.01
CA ILE A 50 -5.52 5.94 2.22
C ILE A 50 -6.97 5.55 1.92
N ARG A 51 -7.71 6.37 1.15
CA ARG A 51 -9.08 6.03 0.72
C ARG A 51 -9.11 4.75 -0.10
N CYS A 52 -8.14 4.51 -0.97
CA CYS A 52 -8.04 3.28 -1.75
C CYS A 52 -7.79 2.06 -0.85
N ILE A 53 -6.83 2.16 0.07
CA ILE A 53 -6.47 1.09 1.01
C ILE A 53 -7.65 0.72 1.91
N LYS A 54 -8.35 1.71 2.47
CA LYS A 54 -9.51 1.49 3.36
C LYS A 54 -10.70 0.84 2.64
N ARG A 55 -10.89 1.12 1.34
CA ARG A 55 -11.97 0.54 0.54
C ARG A 55 -11.62 -0.85 -0.02
N SER A 56 -10.34 -1.18 -0.16
CA SER A 56 -9.91 -2.48 -0.66
C SER A 56 -10.27 -3.59 0.33
N ARG A 57 -10.84 -4.68 -0.21
CA ARG A 57 -11.09 -5.92 0.54
C ARG A 57 -9.94 -6.93 0.40
N ARG A 58 -8.83 -6.54 -0.23
CA ARG A 58 -7.63 -7.39 -0.39
C ARG A 58 -6.78 -7.33 0.86
N PHE A 59 -5.91 -8.34 1.00
CA PHE A 59 -4.95 -8.46 2.11
C PHE A 59 -5.59 -8.25 3.48
N LYS A 60 -6.72 -8.91 3.75
CA LYS A 60 -7.57 -8.69 4.94
C LYS A 60 -6.82 -8.84 6.25
N ASP A 61 -6.03 -9.91 6.35
CA ASP A 61 -5.33 -10.30 7.57
C ASP A 61 -3.91 -9.72 7.67
N GLY A 62 -3.52 -8.89 6.68
CA GLY A 62 -2.22 -8.27 6.60
C GLY A 62 -2.23 -6.81 7.04
N MET A 63 -1.08 -6.34 7.53
CA MET A 63 -0.90 -4.95 7.95
C MET A 63 -0.49 -4.09 6.76
N VAL A 64 -1.13 -2.95 6.57
CA VAL A 64 -0.83 -2.03 5.47
C VAL A 64 -0.31 -0.73 6.04
N TYR A 65 0.90 -0.36 5.61
CA TYR A 65 1.56 0.88 5.95
C TYR A 65 1.72 1.74 4.69
N ILE A 66 1.81 3.05 4.87
CA ILE A 66 2.28 3.97 3.83
C ILE A 66 3.50 4.75 4.32
N ILE A 67 4.41 5.09 3.41
CA ILE A 67 5.34 6.20 3.60
C ILE A 67 4.72 7.39 2.87
N GLY A 68 4.30 8.40 3.63
CA GLY A 68 3.60 9.57 3.09
C GLY A 68 4.54 10.53 2.36
N LYS A 69 3.96 11.58 1.77
CA LYS A 69 4.69 12.68 1.12
C LYS A 69 5.68 13.40 2.04
N ASP A 70 5.40 13.36 3.34
CA ASP A 70 6.24 13.91 4.40
C ASP A 70 7.37 12.96 4.85
N GLY A 71 7.52 11.81 4.19
CA GLY A 71 8.50 10.77 4.55
C GLY A 71 8.12 9.96 5.79
N GLN A 72 6.94 10.19 6.38
CA GLN A 72 6.54 9.51 7.61
C GLN A 72 5.86 8.17 7.33
N LEU A 73 6.24 7.15 8.10
CA LEU A 73 5.61 5.84 8.05
C LEU A 73 4.32 5.84 8.90
N ARG A 74 3.19 5.46 8.30
CA ARG A 74 1.88 5.43 8.98
C ARG A 74 1.19 4.10 8.73
N ARG A 75 0.68 3.47 9.80
CA ARG A 75 -0.17 2.26 9.68
C ARG A 75 -1.60 2.65 9.31
N ILE A 76 -2.14 2.02 8.27
CA ILE A 76 -3.49 2.28 7.76
C ILE A 76 -4.46 1.12 8.12
N ARG A 77 -3.97 -0.13 8.10
CA ARG A 77 -4.69 -1.35 8.51
C ARG A 77 -3.76 -2.29 9.28
#